data_AF-A0AAW2P480-F1
#
_entry.id   AF-A0AAW2P480-F1
#
_cell.length_a   1.000
_cell.length_b   1.000
_cell.length_c   1.000
_cell.angle_alpha   90.00
_cell.angle_beta   90.00
_cell.angle_gamma   90.00
#
_symmetry.space_group_name_H-M   'P 1'
#
loop_
_entity.id
_entity.type
_entity.pdbx_description
1 polymer ?
#
loop_
_entity_poly.entity_id
_entity_poly.type
_entity_poly.pdbx_seq_one_letter_code
_entity_poly.pdbx_strand_id
1 'polypeptide(L)'
;MVHWLNVDPNIRPVTQKKRAFWNERSRAIKEEVDKLLRIDYIRPVQYPKWLANGFLVPKSNAKWRMCIDFTDLNKACPKYPYPLPFIDALIDSTSGCELMSFLDASQGYNHILLATKSKRKLVL
;
A
#
# COMPACT_ATOMS: atom_id res chain seq x y z
N MET A 1 10.59 -0.69 -13.77
CA MET A 1 10.79 -0.03 -12.46
C MET A 1 10.34 -0.98 -11.36
N VAL A 2 11.11 -1.14 -10.28
CA VAL A 2 10.72 -1.98 -9.12
C VAL A 2 10.90 -1.21 -7.81
N HIS A 3 9.98 -1.42 -6.86
CA HIS A 3 10.02 -0.79 -5.54
C HIS A 3 10.75 -1.68 -4.52
N TRP A 4 11.69 -1.09 -3.76
CA TRP A 4 12.50 -1.75 -2.75
C TRP A 4 12.14 -1.27 -1.35
N LEU A 5 11.77 -2.20 -0.48
CA LEU A 5 11.61 -1.94 0.96
C LEU A 5 12.94 -2.10 1.67
N ASN A 6 13.58 -0.97 1.95
CA ASN A 6 14.87 -0.88 2.63
C ASN A 6 14.74 -0.98 4.16
N VAL A 7 14.07 -2.03 4.66
CA VAL A 7 13.93 -2.27 6.10
C VAL A 7 15.30 -2.40 6.76
N ASP A 8 15.53 -1.64 7.84
CA ASP A 8 16.75 -1.67 8.64
C ASP A 8 16.99 -3.11 9.18
N PRO A 9 18.14 -3.73 8.91
CA PRO A 9 18.44 -5.09 9.37
C PRO A 9 18.51 -5.22 10.90
N ASN A 10 18.72 -4.12 11.62
CA ASN A 10 18.79 -4.13 13.09
C ASN A 10 17.40 -4.14 13.75
N ILE A 11 16.35 -3.80 13.01
CA ILE A 11 14.99 -3.77 13.54
C ILE A 11 14.38 -5.17 13.46
N ARG A 12 13.93 -5.67 14.61
CA ARG A 12 13.29 -6.99 14.70
C ARG A 12 11.96 -6.97 13.94
N PRO A 13 11.70 -7.99 13.09
CA PRO A 13 10.41 -8.13 12.43
C PRO A 13 9.26 -8.22 13.42
N VAL A 14 8.16 -7.51 13.11
CA VAL A 14 6.95 -7.53 13.92
C VAL A 14 5.89 -8.39 13.25
N THR A 15 5.37 -9.35 14.01
CA THR A 15 4.18 -10.13 13.65
C THR A 15 3.01 -9.64 14.49
N GLN A 16 2.13 -8.83 13.90
CA GLN A 16 0.99 -8.31 14.63
C GLN A 16 0.00 -9.44 14.97
N LYS A 17 -0.58 -9.38 16.17
CA LYS A 17 -1.63 -10.33 16.58
C LYS A 17 -2.85 -10.14 15.68
N LYS A 18 -3.36 -11.24 15.09
CA LYS A 18 -4.54 -11.23 14.23
C LYS A 18 -5.71 -10.52 14.91
N ARG A 19 -6.27 -9.50 14.24
CA ARG A 19 -7.50 -8.84 14.69
C ARG A 19 -8.72 -9.70 14.37
N ALA A 20 -9.62 -9.81 15.33
CA ALA A 20 -10.91 -10.45 15.13
C ALA A 20 -11.88 -9.48 14.44
N PHE A 21 -12.56 -9.96 13.40
CA PHE A 21 -13.62 -9.24 12.72
C PHE A 21 -14.91 -10.04 12.85
N TRP A 22 -16.02 -9.36 13.11
CA TRP A 22 -17.34 -9.98 13.24
C TRP A 22 -18.12 -9.86 11.91
N ASN A 23 -18.81 -10.95 11.56
CA ASN A 23 -19.88 -11.00 10.54
C ASN A 23 -19.51 -10.37 9.18
N GLU A 24 -20.16 -9.25 8.86
CA GLU A 24 -20.10 -8.54 7.58
C GLU A 24 -18.68 -8.09 7.23
N ARG A 25 -17.89 -7.67 8.25
CA ARG A 25 -16.51 -7.23 8.05
C ARG A 25 -15.62 -8.38 7.57
N SER A 26 -15.81 -9.58 8.12
CA SER A 26 -15.05 -10.76 7.70
C SER A 26 -15.36 -11.15 6.27
N ARG A 27 -16.63 -10.98 5.84
CA ARG A 27 -17.04 -11.22 4.45
C ARG A 27 -16.40 -10.22 3.49
N ALA A 28 -16.45 -8.93 3.82
CA ALA A 28 -15.83 -7.88 3.02
C ALA A 28 -14.30 -8.05 2.88
N ILE A 29 -13.62 -8.46 3.95
CA ILE A 29 -12.18 -8.78 3.90
C ILE A 29 -11.93 -9.95 2.95
N LYS A 30 -12.72 -11.03 3.07
CA LYS A 30 -12.55 -12.20 2.21
C LYS A 30 -12.77 -11.86 0.73
N GLU A 31 -13.83 -11.12 0.41
CA GLU A 31 -14.13 -10.67 -0.97
C GLU A 31 -12.99 -9.83 -1.56
N GLU A 32 -12.42 -8.90 -0.79
CA GLU A 32 -11.31 -8.06 -1.28
C GLU A 32 -10.02 -8.88 -1.44
N VAL A 33 -9.71 -9.80 -0.52
CA VAL A 33 -8.56 -10.72 -0.63
C VAL A 33 -8.69 -11.61 -1.87
N ASP A 34 -9.85 -12.22 -2.08
CA ASP A 34 -10.10 -13.10 -3.24
C ASP A 34 -9.97 -12.32 -4.55
N LYS A 35 -10.46 -11.08 -4.59
CA LYS A 35 -10.29 -10.18 -5.74
C LYS A 35 -8.82 -9.85 -6.00
N LEU A 36 -8.07 -9.48 -4.97
CA LEU A 36 -6.65 -9.14 -5.09
C LEU A 36 -5.79 -10.35 -5.51
N LEU A 37 -6.15 -11.55 -5.07
CA LEU A 37 -5.54 -12.81 -5.52
C LEU A 37 -5.84 -13.06 -7.00
N ARG A 38 -7.09 -12.87 -7.43
CA ARG A 38 -7.51 -13.12 -8.83
C ARG A 38 -6.80 -12.23 -9.85
N ILE A 39 -6.42 -11.01 -9.46
CA ILE A 39 -5.69 -10.07 -10.31
C ILE A 39 -4.17 -10.12 -10.09
N ASP A 40 -3.67 -11.13 -9.35
CA ASP A 40 -2.25 -11.34 -9.03
C ASP A 40 -1.54 -10.17 -8.32
N TYR A 41 -2.30 -9.29 -7.65
CA TYR A 41 -1.73 -8.18 -6.86
C TYR A 41 -1.13 -8.69 -5.54
N ILE A 42 -1.69 -9.76 -4.99
CA ILE A 42 -1.17 -10.43 -3.79
C ILE A 42 -0.99 -11.92 -4.05
N ARG A 43 -0.25 -12.60 -3.17
CA ARG A 43 -0.03 -14.04 -3.23
C ARG A 43 0.08 -14.61 -1.81
N PRO A 44 -0.25 -15.89 -1.60
CA PRO A 44 0.02 -16.55 -0.33
C PRO A 44 1.53 -16.61 -0.06
N VAL A 45 1.91 -16.42 1.21
CA VAL A 45 3.29 -16.50 1.68
C VAL A 45 3.36 -17.50 2.83
N GLN A 46 4.32 -18.42 2.77
CA GLN A 46 4.60 -19.34 3.87
C GLN A 46 5.64 -18.73 4.81
N TYR A 47 5.42 -18.88 6.12
CA TYR A 47 6.33 -18.48 7.19
C TYR A 47 6.79 -17.00 7.10
N PRO A 48 5.86 -16.04 7.18
CA PRO A 48 6.21 -14.62 7.08
C PRO A 48 6.97 -14.15 8.33
N LYS A 49 8.02 -13.35 8.12
CA LYS A 49 8.75 -12.67 9.21
C LYS A 49 8.03 -11.41 9.70
N TRP A 50 7.40 -10.70 8.78
CA TRP A 50 6.60 -9.50 9.03
C TRP A 50 5.13 -9.85 8.78
N LEU A 51 4.23 -9.48 9.69
CA LEU A 51 2.79 -9.67 9.51
C LEU A 51 2.04 -8.41 9.93
N ALA A 52 1.30 -7.81 9.00
CA ALA A 52 0.52 -6.61 9.22
C ALA A 52 -0.98 -6.94 9.15
N ASN A 53 -1.76 -6.39 10.09
CA ASN A 53 -3.20 -6.60 10.09
C ASN A 53 -3.90 -5.76 9.02
N GLY A 54 -4.86 -6.36 8.34
CA GLY A 54 -5.91 -5.62 7.63
C GLY A 54 -6.90 -4.99 8.62
N PHE A 55 -7.50 -3.87 8.25
CA PHE A 55 -8.65 -3.26 8.91
C PHE A 55 -9.58 -2.65 7.85
N LEU A 56 -10.83 -2.39 8.21
CA LEU A 56 -11.83 -1.85 7.28
C LEU A 56 -12.15 -0.40 7.60
N VAL A 57 -12.28 0.41 6.56
CA VAL A 57 -12.73 1.80 6.62
C VAL A 57 -14.01 1.92 5.78
N PRO A 58 -15.09 2.53 6.29
CA PRO A 58 -16.29 2.76 5.51
C PRO A 58 -16.03 3.82 4.42
N LYS A 59 -16.50 3.58 3.20
CA LYS A 59 -16.59 4.58 2.14
C LYS A 59 -17.95 5.28 2.17
N SER A 60 -17.99 6.48 1.59
CA SER A 60 -19.23 7.26 1.39
C SER A 60 -20.31 6.52 0.59
N ASN A 61 -19.93 5.55 -0.24
CA ASN A 61 -20.85 4.73 -1.04
C ASN A 61 -21.34 3.46 -0.31
N ALA A 62 -21.30 3.45 1.03
CA ALA A 62 -21.66 2.33 1.89
C ALA A 62 -20.86 1.02 1.67
N LYS A 63 -19.75 1.05 0.91
CA LYS A 63 -18.83 -0.09 0.76
C LYS A 63 -17.69 -0.01 1.77
N TRP A 64 -17.12 -1.16 2.11
CA TRP A 64 -15.90 -1.24 2.90
C TRP A 64 -14.65 -1.09 2.02
N ARG A 65 -13.62 -0.41 2.53
CA ARG A 65 -12.26 -0.42 1.98
C ARG A 65 -11.35 -1.17 2.94
N MET A 66 -10.69 -2.20 2.44
CA MET A 66 -9.61 -2.87 3.17
C MET A 66 -8.36 -1.98 3.16
N CYS A 67 -7.83 -1.72 4.35
CA CYS A 67 -6.58 -1.01 4.59
C CYS A 67 -5.65 -1.92 5.36
N ILE A 68 -4.34 -1.75 5.19
CA ILE A 68 -3.33 -2.57 5.87
C ILE A 68 -2.54 -1.67 6.81
N ASP A 69 -2.41 -2.10 8.06
CA ASP A 69 -1.69 -1.37 9.08
C ASP A 69 -0.19 -1.63 8.98
N PHE A 70 0.48 -0.92 8.07
CA PHE A 70 1.94 -0.99 7.89
C PHE A 70 2.72 -0.15 8.91
N THR A 71 2.12 0.27 10.03
CA THR A 71 2.78 1.18 10.98
C THR A 71 4.14 0.65 11.46
N ASP A 72 4.24 -0.62 11.81
CA ASP A 72 5.49 -1.22 12.31
C ASP A 72 6.52 -1.40 11.18
N LEU A 73 6.06 -1.77 9.98
CA LEU A 73 6.92 -1.89 8.80
C LEU A 73 7.47 -0.51 8.38
N ASN A 74 6.63 0.53 8.43
CA ASN A 74 6.99 1.90 8.05
C ASN A 74 7.98 2.51 9.04
N LYS A 75 7.89 2.19 10.33
CA LYS A 75 8.91 2.58 11.32
C LYS A 75 10.26 1.92 11.04
N ALA A 76 10.24 0.73 10.47
CA ALA A 76 11.45 -0.03 10.16
C ALA A 76 12.10 0.35 8.81
N CYS A 77 11.38 1.08 7.96
CA CYS A 77 11.90 1.63 6.72
C CYS A 77 12.45 3.04 6.96
N PRO A 78 13.68 3.35 6.52
CA PRO A 78 14.17 4.72 6.52
C PRO A 78 13.30 5.56 5.59
N LYS A 79 12.94 6.77 6.03
CA LYS A 79 12.23 7.72 5.19
C LYS A 79 13.17 8.16 4.08
N TYR A 80 12.76 7.95 2.83
CA TYR A 80 13.45 8.47 1.66
C TYR A 80 12.69 9.72 1.17
N PRO A 81 13.15 10.94 1.51
CA PRO A 81 12.53 12.14 0.99
C PRO A 81 12.86 12.24 -0.51
N TYR A 82 11.88 11.93 -1.36
CA TYR A 82 11.97 12.30 -2.77
C TYR A 82 11.71 13.81 -2.85
N PRO A 83 12.61 14.60 -3.47
CA PRO A 83 12.39 16.04 -3.59
C PRO A 83 11.15 16.27 -4.48
N LEU A 84 10.08 16.75 -3.87
CA LEU A 84 8.91 17.19 -4.61
C LEU A 84 9.16 18.62 -5.10
N PRO A 85 8.79 18.93 -6.36
CA PRO A 85 8.89 20.29 -6.86
C PRO A 85 8.02 21.24 -6.02
N PHE A 86 8.44 22.49 -5.92
CA PHE A 86 7.67 23.53 -5.27
C PHE A 86 6.39 23.83 -6.08
N ILE A 87 5.27 24.06 -5.40
CA ILE A 87 3.97 24.20 -6.07
C ILE A 87 3.97 25.41 -7.02
N ASP A 88 4.53 26.55 -6.61
CA ASP A 88 4.54 27.74 -7.48
C ASP A 88 5.39 27.52 -8.73
N ALA A 89 6.48 26.74 -8.63
CA ALA A 89 7.28 26.38 -9.81
C ALA A 89 6.49 25.52 -10.80
N LEU A 90 5.60 24.64 -10.31
CA LEU A 90 4.70 23.88 -11.18
C LEU A 90 3.66 24.80 -11.83
N ILE A 91 3.09 25.75 -11.09
CA ILE A 91 2.09 26.70 -11.61
C ILE A 91 2.72 27.57 -12.70
N ASP A 92 3.88 28.17 -12.43
CA ASP A 92 4.62 29.01 -13.37
C ASP A 92 4.99 28.24 -14.64
N SER A 93 5.39 26.97 -14.51
CA SER A 93 5.71 26.12 -15.66
C SER A 93 4.52 25.85 -16.58
N THR A 94 3.28 26.00 -16.08
CA THR A 94 2.05 25.83 -16.85
C THR A 94 1.44 27.15 -17.31
N SER A 95 2.05 28.28 -16.94
CA SER A 95 1.61 29.61 -17.38
C SER A 95 1.77 29.76 -18.89
N GLY A 96 0.72 30.21 -19.56
CA GLY A 96 0.69 30.36 -21.02
C GLY A 96 0.33 29.08 -21.79
N CYS A 97 0.07 27.95 -21.12
CA CYS A 97 -0.51 26.79 -21.77
C CYS A 97 -2.00 27.04 -22.09
N GLU A 98 -2.39 26.91 -23.37
CA GLU A 98 -3.78 27.09 -23.81
C GLU A 98 -4.71 25.95 -23.37
N LEU A 99 -4.14 24.77 -23.08
CA LEU A 99 -4.88 23.58 -22.68
C LEU A 99 -4.11 22.82 -21.59
N MET A 100 -4.83 22.38 -20.57
CA MET A 100 -4.33 21.50 -19.51
C MET A 100 -5.16 20.22 -19.46
N SER A 101 -4.49 19.08 -19.33
CA SER A 101 -5.13 17.76 -19.17
C SER A 101 -4.69 17.15 -17.84
N PHE A 102 -5.66 16.60 -17.10
CA PHE A 102 -5.43 15.95 -15.83
C PHE A 102 -5.56 14.44 -15.98
N LEU A 103 -4.55 13.71 -15.51
CA LEU A 103 -4.54 12.24 -15.51
C LEU A 103 -4.66 11.75 -14.07
N ASP A 104 -5.64 10.88 -13.82
CA ASP A 104 -5.78 10.20 -12.53
C ASP A 104 -4.99 8.89 -12.52
N ALA A 105 -3.99 8.82 -11.64
CA ALA A 105 -3.22 7.61 -11.37
C ALA A 105 -3.63 6.97 -10.03
N SER A 106 -4.91 6.98 -9.68
CA SER A 106 -5.44 6.47 -8.39
C SER A 106 -5.08 5.01 -8.07
N GLN A 107 -4.72 4.20 -9.07
CA GLN A 107 -4.23 2.82 -8.91
C GLN A 107 -2.73 2.66 -9.21
N GLY A 108 -2.01 3.76 -9.41
CA GLY A 108 -0.60 3.77 -9.84
C GLY A 108 0.32 2.96 -8.92
N TYR A 109 0.02 2.91 -7.61
CA TYR A 109 0.77 2.10 -6.65
C TYR A 109 0.80 0.61 -7.02
N ASN A 110 -0.29 0.07 -7.56
CA ASN A 110 -0.40 -1.35 -7.89
C ASN A 110 0.30 -1.71 -9.20
N HIS A 111 0.66 -0.73 -10.02
CA HIS A 111 1.39 -0.95 -11.27
C HIS A 111 2.91 -1.08 -11.06
N ILE A 112 3.43 -0.62 -9.91
CA ILE A 112 4.86 -0.71 -9.60
C ILE A 112 5.15 -2.04 -8.89
N LEU A 113 5.91 -2.90 -9.55
CA LEU A 113 6.29 -4.19 -9.00
C LEU A 113 7.20 -4.07 -7.78
N LEU A 114 6.93 -4.85 -6.74
CA LEU A 114 7.84 -5.00 -5.60
C LEU A 114 9.05 -5.86 -5.98
N ALA A 115 10.24 -5.49 -5.52
CA ALA A 115 11.42 -6.32 -5.64
C ALA A 115 11.23 -7.67 -4.91
N THR A 116 11.75 -8.77 -5.47
CA THR A 116 11.53 -10.14 -4.93
C THR A 116 11.92 -10.28 -3.46
N LYS A 117 12.99 -9.61 -3.03
CA LYS A 117 13.44 -9.57 -1.62
C LYS A 117 12.45 -8.81 -0.71
N SER A 118 11.77 -7.80 -1.23
CA SER A 118 10.80 -6.98 -0.51
C SER A 118 9.41 -7.62 -0.45
N LYS A 119 9.03 -8.44 -1.46
CA LYS A 119 7.76 -9.19 -1.48
C LYS A 119 7.57 -10.10 -0.26
N ARG A 120 8.64 -10.54 0.41
CA ARG A 120 8.57 -11.38 1.62
C ARG A 120 8.35 -10.58 2.92
N LYS A 121 8.44 -9.24 2.86
CA LYS A 121 8.29 -8.32 4.00
C LYS A 121 6.89 -7.69 4.08
N LEU A 122 6.16 -7.66 2.96
CA LEU A 122 4.76 -7.23 2.91
C LEU A 122 3.87 -8.47 2.93
N VAL A 123 3.33 -8.80 4.11
CA VAL A 123 2.43 -9.93 4.27
C VAL A 123 1.20 -9.50 5.08
N LEU A 124 0.05 -9.84 4.51
CA LEU A 124 -1.30 -9.73 5.06
C LEU A 124 -1.64 -10.94 5.94
#